data_AF-A0A832FD31-F1
#
_entry.id   AF-A0A832FD31-F1
#
_cell.length_a   1.000
_cell.length_b   1.000
_cell.length_c   1.000
_cell.angle_alpha   90.00
_cell.angle_beta   90.00
_cell.angle_gamma   90.00
#
_symmetry.space_group_name_H-M   'P 1'
#
loop_
_entity.id
_entity.type
_entity.pdbx_description
1 polymer ?
#
loop_
_entity_poly.entity_id
_entity_poly.type
_entity_poly.pdbx_seq_one_letter_code
_entity_poly.pdbx_strand_id
1 'polypeptide(L)'
;MNEEKLGWKEKFAATIVLLIGILYLANQVMNIVSSKTSAIYSEGDKWLIRKAELISDIKTYITIILAITGGILLFKKKQWGWIMSVPILMLVAVFMVSGLALLLYTFEFNIVFIALMIAIVANLLSVVFLFLPGTRKKYRVGMLTFIPTLVFLLALMALYFLLK
;
A
#
# COMPACT_ATOMS: atom_id res chain seq x y z
N MET A 1 -9.05 -32.24 -4.91
CA MET A 1 -7.93 -31.27 -5.05
C MET A 1 -7.56 -30.84 -3.64
N ASN A 2 -6.42 -31.29 -3.10
CA ASN A 2 -6.06 -31.00 -1.70
C ASN A 2 -5.91 -29.49 -1.50
N GLU A 3 -6.74 -28.92 -0.62
CA GLU A 3 -6.63 -27.51 -0.24
C GLU A 3 -5.39 -27.32 0.64
N GLU A 4 -4.22 -27.14 0.02
CA GLU A 4 -3.00 -26.80 0.76
C GLU A 4 -3.24 -25.57 1.65
N LYS A 5 -3.13 -25.72 2.97
CA LYS A 5 -3.34 -24.62 3.93
C LYS A 5 -2.36 -23.46 3.66
N LEU A 6 -2.78 -22.24 4.01
CA LEU A 6 -1.87 -21.08 3.99
C LEU A 6 -0.74 -21.34 4.97
N GLY A 7 0.50 -21.26 4.48
CA GLY A 7 1.69 -21.30 5.31
C GLY A 7 1.89 -19.97 6.02
N TRP A 8 2.87 -19.95 6.92
CA TRP A 8 3.20 -18.75 7.70
C TRP A 8 3.65 -17.58 6.81
N LYS A 9 4.36 -17.87 5.71
CA LYS A 9 4.86 -16.87 4.74
C LYS A 9 3.72 -16.12 4.06
N GLU A 10 2.70 -16.85 3.62
CA GLU A 10 1.54 -16.24 2.96
C GLU A 10 0.67 -15.45 3.94
N LYS A 11 0.49 -15.96 5.17
CA LYS A 11 -0.19 -15.23 6.23
C LYS A 11 0.54 -13.95 6.59
N PHE A 12 1.88 -14.01 6.70
CA PHE A 12 2.71 -12.84 6.98
C PHE A 12 2.50 -11.75 5.91
N ALA A 13 2.65 -12.10 4.63
CA ALA A 13 2.47 -11.13 3.56
C ALA A 13 1.06 -10.52 3.54
N ALA A 14 0.03 -11.36 3.74
CA ALA A 14 -1.37 -10.89 3.82
C ALA A 14 -1.60 -9.94 5.01
N THR A 15 -1.03 -10.26 6.17
CA THR A 15 -1.08 -9.41 7.37
C THR A 15 -0.37 -8.08 7.13
N ILE A 16 0.81 -8.06 6.51
CA ILE A 16 1.53 -6.81 6.23
C ILE A 16 0.73 -5.91 5.29
N VAL A 17 0.11 -6.48 4.24
CA VAL A 17 -0.75 -5.71 3.33
C VAL A 17 -1.97 -5.14 4.05
N LEU A 18 -2.64 -5.92 4.93
CA LEU A 18 -3.75 -5.41 5.74
C LEU A 18 -3.29 -4.31 6.70
N LEU A 19 -2.14 -4.49 7.34
CA LEU A 19 -1.59 -3.51 8.28
C LEU A 19 -1.31 -2.19 7.57
N ILE A 20 -0.79 -2.21 6.35
CA ILE A 20 -0.67 -1.01 5.51
C ILE A 20 -2.04 -0.35 5.33
N GLY A 21 -3.06 -1.10 4.91
CA GLY A 21 -4.41 -0.56 4.73
C GLY A 21 -4.99 0.07 6.01
N ILE A 22 -4.80 -0.58 7.16
CA ILE A 22 -5.26 -0.09 8.47
C ILE A 22 -4.52 1.18 8.87
N LEU A 23 -3.20 1.25 8.68
CA LEU A 23 -2.42 2.45 8.99
C LEU A 23 -2.85 3.64 8.14
N TYR A 24 -3.06 3.44 6.84
CA TYR A 24 -3.57 4.49 5.95
C TYR A 24 -4.99 4.92 6.34
N LEU A 25 -5.85 3.97 6.73
CA LEU A 25 -7.20 4.27 7.21
C LEU A 25 -7.15 5.10 8.51
N ALA A 26 -6.31 4.70 9.47
CA ALA A 26 -6.13 5.44 10.72
C ALA A 26 -5.62 6.86 10.46
N ASN A 27 -4.64 7.01 9.55
CA ASN A 27 -4.15 8.32 9.13
C ASN A 27 -5.25 9.18 8.49
N GLN A 28 -6.07 8.59 7.62
CA GLN A 28 -7.18 9.31 7.00
C GLN A 28 -8.23 9.75 8.02
N VAL A 29 -8.57 8.90 9.00
CA VAL A 29 -9.49 9.27 10.09
C VAL A 29 -8.91 10.44 10.91
N MET A 30 -7.61 10.41 11.24
CA MET A 30 -6.96 11.52 11.95
C MET A 30 -7.00 12.82 11.13
N ASN A 31 -6.79 12.74 9.81
CA ASN A 31 -6.85 13.90 8.91
C ASN A 31 -8.25 14.50 8.81
N ILE A 32 -9.30 13.67 8.85
CA ILE A 32 -10.70 14.14 8.82
C ILE A 32 -11.07 14.83 10.14
N VAL A 33 -10.61 14.29 11.27
CA VAL A 33 -10.88 14.87 12.60
C VAL A 33 -10.07 16.14 12.84
N SER A 34 -8.87 16.24 12.28
CA SER A 34 -8.05 17.44 12.31
C SER A 34 -8.57 18.46 11.28
N SER A 35 -9.34 19.45 11.73
CA SER A 35 -9.93 20.53 10.90
C SER A 35 -8.93 21.40 10.11
N LYS A 36 -7.62 21.09 10.16
CA LYS A 36 -6.52 21.84 9.53
C LYS A 36 -6.31 21.54 8.04
N THR A 37 -6.92 20.47 7.50
CA THR A 37 -6.65 19.96 6.13
C THR A 37 -7.92 19.51 5.42
N SER A 38 -8.98 20.33 5.47
CA SER A 38 -10.22 20.03 4.74
C SER A 38 -10.12 20.47 3.28
N ALA A 39 -10.30 19.51 2.35
CA ALA A 39 -10.33 19.72 0.90
C ALA A 39 -11.39 20.74 0.44
N ILE A 40 -12.35 21.04 1.32
CA ILE A 40 -13.41 22.02 1.14
C ILE A 40 -13.35 22.96 2.34
N TYR A 41 -13.05 24.22 2.09
CA TYR A 41 -13.11 25.28 3.10
C TYR A 41 -13.99 26.42 2.60
N SER A 42 -14.71 27.07 3.53
CA SER A 42 -15.50 28.27 3.24
C SER A 42 -14.63 29.50 3.42
N GLU A 43 -14.45 30.28 2.36
CA GLU A 43 -13.85 31.62 2.44
C GLU A 43 -14.96 32.63 2.09
N GLY A 44 -15.65 33.12 3.12
CA GLY A 44 -16.89 33.89 2.95
C GLY A 44 -18.04 33.05 2.38
N ASP A 45 -18.76 33.58 1.38
CA ASP A 45 -19.90 32.92 0.70
C ASP A 45 -19.48 31.93 -0.41
N LYS A 46 -18.18 31.66 -0.57
CA LYS A 46 -17.66 30.76 -1.60
C LYS A 46 -17.09 29.49 -1.00
N TRP A 47 -17.58 28.36 -1.47
CA TRP A 47 -16.98 27.05 -1.26
C TRP A 47 -15.77 26.91 -2.19
N LEU A 48 -14.56 26.90 -1.61
CA LEU A 48 -13.33 26.72 -2.37
C LEU A 48 -12.84 25.29 -2.19
N ILE A 49 -12.62 24.60 -3.31
CA ILE A 49 -12.12 23.23 -3.34
C ILE A 49 -10.62 23.27 -3.61
N ARG A 50 -9.83 22.80 -2.64
CA ARG A 50 -8.39 22.57 -2.82
C ARG A 50 -8.19 21.28 -3.61
N LYS A 51 -8.03 21.40 -4.93
CA LYS A 51 -7.83 20.25 -5.85
C LYS A 51 -6.70 19.32 -5.41
N ALA A 52 -5.60 19.86 -4.88
CA ALA A 52 -4.47 19.08 -4.41
C ALA A 52 -4.82 18.19 -3.20
N GLU A 53 -5.61 18.69 -2.25
CA GLU A 53 -6.08 17.92 -1.09
C GLU A 53 -7.08 16.85 -1.53
N LEU A 54 -8.01 17.20 -2.42
CA LEU A 54 -8.97 16.25 -2.99
C LEU A 54 -8.27 15.10 -3.73
N ILE A 55 -7.25 15.41 -4.56
CA ILE A 55 -6.45 14.39 -5.25
C ILE A 55 -5.71 13.51 -4.24
N SER A 56 -5.12 14.10 -3.18
CA SER A 56 -4.43 13.37 -2.12
C SER A 56 -5.37 12.40 -1.39
N ASP A 57 -6.59 12.84 -1.07
CA ASP A 57 -7.62 12.02 -0.44
C ASP A 57 -8.05 10.86 -1.34
N ILE A 58 -8.29 11.13 -2.63
CA ILE A 58 -8.64 10.09 -3.61
C ILE A 58 -7.54 9.03 -3.70
N LYS A 59 -6.27 9.43 -3.81
CA LYS A 59 -5.13 8.50 -3.80
C LYS A 59 -5.13 7.65 -2.53
N THR A 60 -5.35 8.28 -1.39
CA THR A 60 -5.38 7.62 -0.09
C THR A 60 -6.51 6.59 0.00
N TYR A 61 -7.73 6.94 -0.41
CA TYR A 61 -8.86 6.02 -0.44
C TYR A 61 -8.64 4.85 -1.39
N ILE A 62 -8.08 5.09 -2.57
CA ILE A 62 -7.72 4.02 -3.52
C ILE A 62 -6.75 3.04 -2.85
N THR A 63 -5.69 3.54 -2.20
CA THR A 63 -4.72 2.66 -1.52
C THR A 63 -5.34 1.91 -0.34
N ILE A 64 -6.20 2.55 0.46
CA ILE A 64 -6.92 1.89 1.56
C ILE A 64 -7.74 0.73 1.01
N ILE A 65 -8.58 0.99 0.00
CA ILE A 65 -9.46 -0.03 -0.59
C ILE A 65 -8.61 -1.17 -1.13
N LEU A 66 -7.61 -0.88 -1.95
CA LEU A 66 -6.77 -1.89 -2.58
C LEU A 66 -5.97 -2.72 -1.55
N ALA A 67 -5.46 -2.09 -0.49
CA ALA A 67 -4.69 -2.79 0.54
C ALA A 67 -5.60 -3.71 1.36
N ILE A 68 -6.77 -3.23 1.77
CA ILE A 68 -7.73 -4.05 2.53
C ILE A 68 -8.25 -5.19 1.66
N THR A 69 -8.73 -4.91 0.44
CA THR A 69 -9.26 -5.95 -0.45
C THR A 69 -8.17 -6.92 -0.87
N GLY A 70 -6.97 -6.44 -1.21
CA GLY A 70 -5.82 -7.26 -1.57
C GLY A 70 -5.41 -8.20 -0.43
N GLY A 71 -5.27 -7.67 0.79
CA GLY A 71 -4.95 -8.46 1.98
C GLY A 71 -5.99 -9.54 2.28
N ILE A 72 -7.29 -9.20 2.24
CA ILE A 72 -8.38 -10.18 2.40
C ILE A 72 -8.33 -11.25 1.31
N LEU A 73 -8.10 -10.86 0.06
CA LEU A 73 -8.02 -11.79 -1.07
C LEU A 73 -6.80 -12.71 -1.00
N LEU A 74 -5.68 -12.23 -0.43
CA LEU A 74 -4.53 -13.08 -0.14
C LEU A 74 -4.89 -14.17 0.89
N PHE A 75 -5.61 -13.83 1.97
CA PHE A 75 -6.12 -14.85 2.91
C PHE A 75 -7.06 -15.86 2.24
N LYS A 76 -7.80 -15.44 1.20
CA LYS A 76 -8.67 -16.31 0.41
C LYS A 76 -7.95 -17.07 -0.71
N LYS A 77 -6.62 -17.00 -0.80
CA LYS A 77 -5.79 -17.62 -1.85
C LYS A 77 -6.24 -17.26 -3.28
N LYS A 78 -6.77 -16.06 -3.47
CA LYS A 78 -7.24 -15.61 -4.79
C LYS A 78 -6.08 -14.97 -5.55
N GLN A 79 -5.96 -15.31 -6.83
CA GLN A 79 -4.99 -14.72 -7.76
C GLN A 79 -5.05 -13.19 -7.76
N TRP A 80 -6.27 -12.63 -7.74
CA TRP A 80 -6.50 -11.19 -7.65
C TRP A 80 -5.91 -10.53 -6.39
N GLY A 81 -5.84 -11.26 -5.27
CA GLY A 81 -5.15 -10.77 -4.08
C GLY A 81 -3.66 -10.53 -4.35
N TRP A 82 -3.01 -11.46 -5.06
CA TRP A 82 -1.61 -11.29 -5.47
C TRP A 82 -1.44 -10.11 -6.45
N ILE A 83 -2.31 -10.01 -7.45
CA ILE A 83 -2.28 -8.92 -8.47
C ILE A 83 -2.42 -7.55 -7.83
N MET A 84 -3.28 -7.40 -6.82
CA MET A 84 -3.48 -6.12 -6.12
C MET A 84 -2.38 -5.83 -5.10
N SER A 85 -2.01 -6.83 -4.30
CA SER A 85 -1.09 -6.64 -3.18
C SER A 85 0.35 -6.40 -3.59
N VAL A 86 0.85 -7.07 -4.64
CA VAL A 86 2.24 -6.90 -5.09
C VAL A 86 2.54 -5.44 -5.49
N PRO A 87 1.71 -4.79 -6.33
CA PRO A 87 1.93 -3.40 -6.70
C PRO A 87 1.85 -2.44 -5.51
N ILE A 88 0.94 -2.67 -4.56
CA ILE A 88 0.85 -1.86 -3.34
C ILE A 88 2.12 -1.99 -2.51
N LEU A 89 2.59 -3.23 -2.28
CA LEU A 89 3.82 -3.45 -1.52
C LEU A 89 5.01 -2.76 -2.18
N MET A 90 5.14 -2.85 -3.51
CA MET A 90 6.19 -2.16 -4.26
C MET A 90 6.07 -0.64 -4.15
N LEU A 91 4.87 -0.08 -4.33
CA LEU A 91 4.63 1.36 -4.22
C LEU A 91 4.95 1.87 -2.81
N VAL A 92 4.52 1.15 -1.78
CA VAL A 92 4.82 1.49 -0.37
C VAL A 92 6.30 1.36 -0.08
N ALA A 93 7.00 0.37 -0.64
CA ALA A 93 8.44 0.27 -0.51
C ALA A 93 9.16 1.50 -1.09
N VAL A 94 8.72 2.01 -2.25
CA VAL A 94 9.25 3.26 -2.82
C VAL A 94 9.06 4.43 -1.85
N PHE A 95 7.85 4.63 -1.31
CA PHE A 95 7.58 5.71 -0.36
C PHE A 95 8.38 5.58 0.95
N MET A 96 8.50 4.38 1.50
CA MET A 96 9.27 4.14 2.71
C MET A 96 10.76 4.42 2.49
N VAL A 97 11.32 4.02 1.34
CA VAL A 97 12.71 4.32 0.98
C VAL A 97 12.93 5.82 0.81
N SER A 98 12.01 6.54 0.16
CA SER A 98 12.08 8.01 0.07
C SER A 98 12.02 8.68 1.45
N GLY A 99 11.14 8.20 2.35
CA GLY A 99 11.08 8.68 3.73
C GLY A 99 12.37 8.40 4.51
N LEU A 100 12.98 7.23 4.31
CA LEU A 100 14.24 6.88 4.94
C LEU A 100 15.39 7.77 4.45
N ALA A 101 15.45 8.04 3.14
CA ALA A 101 16.43 8.94 2.56
C ALA A 101 16.32 10.36 3.14
N LEU A 102 15.09 10.85 3.37
CA LEU A 102 14.84 12.14 4.00
C LEU A 102 15.37 12.17 5.45
N LEU A 103 15.07 11.14 6.26
CA LEU A 103 15.55 11.06 7.65
C LEU A 103 17.08 10.94 7.74
N LEU A 104 17.70 10.21 6.80
CA LEU A 104 19.15 10.12 6.72
C LEU A 104 19.78 11.47 6.34
N TYR A 105 19.14 12.22 5.43
CA TYR A 105 19.60 13.54 5.04
C TYR A 105 19.51 14.55 6.20
N THR A 106 18.51 14.43 7.07
CA THR A 106 18.36 15.29 8.26
C THR A 106 19.12 14.79 9.49
N PHE A 107 19.84 13.66 9.39
CA PHE A 107 20.55 13.00 10.49
C PHE A 107 19.66 12.70 11.71
N GLU A 108 18.37 12.48 11.51
CA GLU A 108 17.41 12.21 12.58
C GLU A 108 17.35 10.72 12.94
N PHE A 109 18.29 10.27 13.78
CA PHE A 109 18.32 8.90 14.30
C PHE A 109 17.44 8.75 15.56
N ASN A 110 16.13 8.87 15.39
CA ASN A 110 15.15 8.73 16.46
C ASN A 110 14.36 7.40 16.36
N ILE A 111 13.36 7.23 17.22
CA ILE A 111 12.51 6.02 17.23
C ILE A 111 11.75 5.81 15.90
N VAL A 112 11.43 6.89 15.18
CA VAL A 112 10.77 6.84 13.87
C VAL A 112 11.70 6.22 12.82
N PHE A 113 12.99 6.56 12.86
CA PHE A 113 13.99 5.94 11.98
C PHE A 113 14.06 4.42 12.16
N ILE A 114 14.13 3.95 13.40
CA ILE A 114 14.18 2.51 13.72
C ILE A 114 12.88 1.82 13.26
N ALA A 115 11.72 2.42 13.55
CA ALA A 115 10.42 1.88 13.14
C ALA A 115 10.31 1.76 11.61
N LEU A 116 10.80 2.77 10.88
CA LEU A 116 10.78 2.79 9.42
C LEU A 116 11.69 1.69 8.83
N MET A 117 12.88 1.48 9.39
CA MET A 117 13.78 0.41 8.98
C MET A 117 13.15 -0.98 9.16
N ILE A 118 12.51 -1.24 10.30
CA ILE A 118 11.80 -2.50 10.55
C ILE A 118 10.65 -2.67 9.54
N ALA A 119 9.88 -1.61 9.28
CA ALA A 119 8.78 -1.63 8.33
C ALA A 119 9.25 -1.93 6.90
N ILE A 120 10.38 -1.35 6.46
CA ILE A 120 10.98 -1.62 5.15
C ILE A 120 11.36 -3.10 5.04
N VAL A 121 12.07 -3.65 6.03
CA VAL A 121 12.49 -5.05 6.02
C VAL A 121 11.27 -5.98 5.98
N ALA A 122 10.24 -5.72 6.80
CA ALA A 122 9.01 -6.50 6.81
C ALA A 122 8.24 -6.43 5.47
N ASN A 123 8.21 -5.24 4.85
CA ASN A 123 7.57 -5.04 3.55
C ASN A 123 8.32 -5.81 2.44
N LEU A 124 9.64 -5.65 2.34
CA LEU A 124 10.46 -6.35 1.35
C LEU A 124 10.39 -7.87 1.53
N LEU A 125 10.38 -8.36 2.78
CA LEU A 125 10.21 -9.77 3.07
C LEU A 125 8.85 -10.30 2.58
N SER A 126 7.79 -9.50 2.70
CA SER A 126 6.46 -9.84 2.16
C SER A 126 6.48 -9.96 0.64
N VAL A 127 7.17 -9.05 -0.05
CA VAL A 127 7.36 -9.14 -1.50
C VAL A 127 8.10 -10.43 -1.86
N VAL A 128 9.24 -10.71 -1.21
CA VAL A 128 10.01 -11.94 -1.46
C VAL A 128 9.14 -13.18 -1.25
N PHE A 129 8.38 -13.25 -0.16
CA PHE A 129 7.49 -14.38 0.11
C PHE A 129 6.41 -14.58 -0.96
N LEU A 130 5.81 -13.50 -1.47
CA LEU A 130 4.81 -13.59 -2.54
C LEU A 130 5.40 -14.07 -3.87
N PHE A 131 6.70 -13.88 -4.12
CA PHE A 131 7.37 -14.32 -5.34
C PHE A 131 7.97 -15.74 -5.25
N LEU A 132 8.01 -16.35 -4.07
CA LEU A 132 8.47 -17.73 -3.93
C LEU A 132 7.64 -18.69 -4.80
N PRO A 133 8.27 -19.69 -5.44
CA PRO A 133 7.58 -20.58 -6.38
C PRO A 133 6.44 -21.37 -5.73
N GLY A 134 6.60 -21.79 -4.47
CA GLY A 134 5.53 -22.47 -3.72
C GLY A 134 4.31 -21.56 -3.49
N THR A 135 4.55 -20.30 -3.15
CA THR A 135 3.49 -19.32 -2.92
C THR A 135 2.79 -18.92 -4.22
N ARG A 136 3.53 -18.70 -5.31
CA ARG A 136 2.96 -18.44 -6.64
C ARG A 136 2.03 -19.55 -7.12
N LYS A 137 2.41 -20.81 -6.91
CA LYS A 137 1.56 -21.97 -7.24
C LYS A 137 0.24 -21.96 -6.47
N LYS A 138 0.27 -21.66 -5.16
CA LYS A 138 -0.94 -21.58 -4.32
C LYS A 138 -1.91 -20.49 -4.76
N TYR A 139 -1.39 -19.35 -5.20
CA TYR A 139 -2.20 -18.23 -5.72
C TYR A 139 -2.56 -18.38 -7.21
N ARG A 140 -2.15 -19.49 -7.86
CA ARG A 140 -2.36 -19.74 -9.30
C ARG A 140 -1.79 -18.62 -10.20
N VAL A 141 -0.65 -18.06 -9.79
CA VAL A 141 0.05 -16.98 -10.51
C VAL A 141 0.90 -17.60 -11.61
N GLY A 142 0.46 -17.44 -12.86
CA GLY A 142 1.20 -17.84 -14.06
C GLY A 142 1.89 -16.65 -14.73
N MET A 143 2.60 -16.90 -15.83
CA MET A 143 3.27 -15.85 -16.62
C MET A 143 2.29 -14.76 -17.10
N LEU A 144 1.09 -15.16 -17.53
CA LEU A 144 0.03 -14.24 -17.95
C LEU A 144 -0.52 -13.36 -16.81
N THR A 145 -0.27 -13.73 -15.55
CA THR A 145 -0.68 -12.92 -14.39
C THR A 145 0.26 -11.74 -14.15
N PHE A 146 1.50 -11.80 -14.63
CA PHE A 146 2.45 -10.70 -14.48
C PHE A 146 2.05 -9.48 -15.30
N ILE A 147 1.44 -9.68 -16.48
CA ILE A 147 1.00 -8.60 -17.35
C ILE A 147 0.00 -7.68 -16.64
N PRO A 148 -1.16 -8.17 -16.13
CA PRO A 148 -2.11 -7.30 -15.42
C PRO A 148 -1.49 -6.72 -14.14
N THR A 149 -0.62 -7.43 -13.42
CA THR A 149 0.08 -6.87 -12.25
C THR A 149 0.99 -5.70 -12.63
N LEU A 150 1.72 -5.82 -13.74
CA LEU A 150 2.64 -4.78 -14.20
C LEU A 150 1.88 -3.57 -14.75
N VAL A 151 0.81 -3.81 -15.52
CA VAL A 151 -0.10 -2.74 -15.97
C VAL A 151 -0.72 -2.02 -14.75
N PHE A 152 -1.14 -2.78 -13.73
CA PHE A 152 -1.71 -2.21 -12.51
C PHE A 152 -0.68 -1.38 -11.73
N LEU A 153 0.56 -1.86 -11.64
CA LEU A 153 1.67 -1.10 -11.05
C LEU A 153 1.95 0.19 -11.80
N LEU A 154 2.02 0.16 -13.13
CA LEU A 154 2.21 1.36 -13.96
C LEU A 154 1.05 2.35 -13.77
N ALA A 155 -0.19 1.88 -13.73
CA ALA A 155 -1.35 2.71 -13.48
C ALA A 155 -1.30 3.39 -12.10
N LEU A 156 -0.91 2.64 -11.06
CA LEU A 156 -0.71 3.21 -9.72
C LEU A 156 0.43 4.23 -9.70
N MET A 157 1.57 3.93 -10.34
CA MET A 157 2.66 4.90 -10.42
C MET A 157 2.25 6.17 -11.17
N ALA A 158 1.53 6.06 -12.28
CA ALA A 158 1.00 7.21 -13.00
C ALA A 158 0.07 8.05 -12.11
N LEU A 159 -0.87 7.39 -11.42
CA LEU A 159 -1.77 8.05 -10.48
C LEU A 159 -1.00 8.77 -9.37
N TYR A 160 0.04 8.17 -8.79
CA TYR A 160 0.78 8.76 -7.69
C TYR A 160 1.75 9.87 -8.10
N PHE A 161 2.51 9.68 -9.19
CA PHE A 161 3.60 10.57 -9.58
C PHE A 161 3.22 11.61 -10.65
N LEU A 162 2.25 11.32 -11.53
CA LEU A 162 1.88 12.22 -12.63
C LEU A 162 0.67 13.09 -12.29
N LEU A 163 -0.28 12.57 -11.51
CA LEU A 163 -1.44 13.36 -11.06
C LEU A 163 -1.02 14.28 -9.91
N LYS A 164 -0.86 15.58 -10.15
CA LYS A 164 -0.54 16.59 -9.14
C LYS A 164 -1.64 17.62 -9.04
#